data_AF-A0A094APW4-F1
#
_entry.id   AF-A0A094APW4-F1
#
_cell.length_a   1.000
_cell.length_b   1.000
_cell.length_c   1.000
_cell.angle_alpha   90.00
_cell.angle_beta   90.00
_cell.angle_gamma   90.00
#
_symmetry.space_group_name_H-M   'P 1'
#
loop_
_entity.id
_entity.type
_entity.pdbx_description
1 polymer ?
#
loop_
_entity_poly.entity_id
_entity_poly.type
_entity_poly.pdbx_seq_one_letter_code
_entity_poly.pdbx_strand_id
1 'polypeptide(L)'
;MDFTDIFRIINLATGALMIAGGISQFFGGNVQTVIIGVYVIIFGLAIGALEFQIPPQVSRYASFLFSFLGRGIFYIFIGTILFHDSTLRYILGSLIGAVGLGYSVLEFIPSIEPPSNMREADAGWGAEQV
;
A
#
# COMPACT_ATOMS: atom_id res chain seq x y z
N MET A 1 -7.62 -19.38 8.53
CA MET A 1 -7.69 -18.37 7.47
C MET A 1 -6.56 -18.68 6.52
N ASP A 2 -6.81 -18.73 5.22
CA ASP A 2 -5.77 -18.94 4.22
C ASP A 2 -4.82 -17.72 4.21
N PHE A 3 -3.53 -17.91 3.88
CA PHE A 3 -2.54 -16.82 3.89
C PHE A 3 -2.97 -15.66 2.99
N THR A 4 -3.61 -15.97 1.87
CA THR A 4 -4.20 -15.01 0.93
C THR A 4 -5.23 -14.09 1.59
N ASP A 5 -6.12 -14.64 2.44
CA ASP A 5 -7.13 -13.85 3.15
C ASP A 5 -6.50 -12.92 4.18
N ILE A 6 -5.44 -13.38 4.86
CA ILE A 6 -4.71 -12.58 5.84
C ILE A 6 -4.07 -11.37 5.16
N PHE A 7 -3.36 -11.58 4.05
CA PHE A 7 -2.75 -10.47 3.30
C PHE A 7 -3.78 -9.47 2.79
N ARG A 8 -4.91 -9.95 2.28
CA ARG A 8 -6.02 -9.10 1.85
C ARG A 8 -6.56 -8.24 2.99
N ILE A 9 -6.77 -8.82 4.17
CA ILE A 9 -7.25 -8.07 5.34
C ILE A 9 -6.21 -7.02 5.75
N ILE A 10 -4.92 -7.36 5.76
CA ILE A 10 -3.84 -6.41 6.10
C ILE A 10 -3.78 -5.26 5.09
N ASN A 11 -3.86 -5.56 3.79
CA ASN A 11 -3.88 -4.55 2.72
C ASN A 11 -5.09 -3.60 2.87
N LEU A 12 -6.28 -4.15 3.09
CA LEU A 12 -7.50 -3.37 3.27
C LEU A 12 -7.44 -2.51 4.54
N ALA A 13 -6.93 -3.06 5.64
CA ALA A 13 -6.72 -2.33 6.89
C ALA A 13 -5.71 -1.19 6.69
N THR A 14 -4.60 -1.45 5.99
CA THR A 14 -3.59 -0.43 5.67
C THR A 14 -4.19 0.69 4.82
N GLY A 15 -4.96 0.34 3.78
CA GLY A 15 -5.67 1.32 2.95
C GLY A 15 -6.65 2.18 3.76
N ALA A 16 -7.40 1.58 4.69
CA ALA A 16 -8.30 2.31 5.59
C ALA A 16 -7.54 3.26 6.54
N LEU A 17 -6.40 2.83 7.08
CA LEU A 17 -5.53 3.65 7.91
C LEU A 17 -4.94 4.82 7.13
N MET A 18 -4.55 4.61 5.87
CA MET A 18 -4.10 5.68 4.98
C MET A 18 -5.21 6.72 4.77
N ILE A 19 -6.44 6.29 4.48
CA ILE A 19 -7.58 7.22 4.32
C ILE A 19 -7.83 8.01 5.61
N ALA A 20 -7.84 7.34 6.76
CA ALA A 20 -8.01 8.00 8.06
C ALA A 20 -6.88 9.02 8.34
N GLY A 21 -5.63 8.63 8.05
CA GLY A 21 -4.46 9.49 8.17
C GLY A 21 -4.53 10.70 7.24
N GLY A 22 -4.93 10.51 5.99
CA GLY A 22 -5.11 11.57 5.02
C GLY A 22 -6.24 12.53 5.38
N ILE A 23 -7.39 12.04 5.89
CA ILE A 23 -8.48 12.90 6.40
C ILE A 23 -7.99 13.76 7.57
N SER A 24 -7.15 13.20 8.45
CA SER A 24 -6.61 13.95 9.58
C SER A 24 -5.72 15.14 9.16
N GLN A 25 -5.15 15.14 7.94
CA GLN A 25 -4.33 16.25 7.41
C GLN A 25 -5.15 17.51 7.07
N PHE A 26 -6.46 17.37 6.89
CA PHE A 26 -7.36 18.51 6.63
C PHE A 26 -7.64 19.33 7.90
N PHE A 27 -7.50 18.73 9.08
CA PHE A 27 -7.71 19.40 10.36
C PHE A 27 -6.39 20.06 10.81
N GLY A 28 -6.28 21.38 10.58
CA GLY A 28 -5.15 22.19 11.08
C GLY A 28 -4.00 22.39 10.09
N GLY A 29 -4.25 22.38 8.78
CA GLY A 29 -3.21 22.26 7.76
C GLY A 29 -3.01 23.45 6.81
N ASN A 30 -1.74 23.72 6.49
CA ASN A 30 -1.29 24.53 5.35
C ASN A 30 -1.69 23.83 4.02
N VAL A 31 -1.72 24.54 2.90
CA VAL A 31 -2.01 23.97 1.56
C VAL A 31 -1.14 22.73 1.28
N GLN A 32 0.12 22.71 1.73
CA GLN A 32 1.01 21.56 1.59
C GLN A 32 0.49 20.29 2.28
N THR A 33 0.00 20.39 3.53
CA THR A 33 -0.50 19.22 4.26
C THR A 33 -1.81 18.71 3.67
N VAL A 34 -2.64 19.61 3.14
CA VAL A 34 -3.86 19.26 2.40
C VAL A 34 -3.50 18.47 1.13
N ILE A 35 -2.53 18.93 0.35
CA ILE A 35 -2.05 18.23 -0.85
C ILE A 35 -1.56 16.82 -0.50
N ILE A 36 -0.73 16.70 0.55
CA ILE A 36 -0.25 15.40 1.03
C ILE A 36 -1.43 14.50 1.45
N GLY A 37 -2.39 15.04 2.19
CA GLY A 37 -3.59 14.32 2.61
C GLY A 37 -4.40 13.76 1.44
N VAL A 38 -4.59 14.56 0.37
CA VAL A 38 -5.27 14.11 -0.86
C VAL A 38 -4.52 12.94 -1.50
N TYR A 39 -3.20 13.04 -1.66
CA TYR A 39 -2.41 11.94 -2.23
C TYR A 39 -2.51 10.66 -1.40
N VAL A 40 -2.41 10.76 -0.08
CA VAL A 40 -2.53 9.60 0.82
C VAL A 40 -3.91 8.93 0.71
N ILE A 41 -4.99 9.71 0.60
CA ILE A 41 -6.34 9.17 0.41
C ILE A 41 -6.46 8.44 -0.94
N ILE A 42 -5.98 9.06 -2.03
CA ILE A 42 -6.02 8.44 -3.37
C ILE A 42 -5.25 7.12 -3.35
N PHE A 43 -4.07 7.09 -2.75
CA PHE A 43 -3.28 5.88 -2.62
C PHE A 43 -3.96 4.82 -1.73
N GLY A 44 -4.58 5.22 -0.61
CA GLY A 44 -5.32 4.30 0.25
C GLY A 44 -6.51 3.66 -0.47
N LEU A 45 -7.25 4.45 -1.26
CA LEU A 45 -8.33 3.95 -2.12
C LEU A 45 -7.80 3.03 -3.21
N ALA A 46 -6.67 3.37 -3.83
CA ALA A 46 -6.04 2.52 -4.86
C ALA A 46 -5.63 1.16 -4.29
N ILE A 47 -4.98 1.12 -3.12
CA ILE A 47 -4.60 -0.13 -2.43
C ILE A 47 -5.85 -0.96 -2.09
N GLY A 48 -6.91 -0.32 -1.58
CA GLY A 48 -8.17 -1.01 -1.31
C GLY A 48 -8.83 -1.57 -2.58
N ALA A 49 -8.87 -0.80 -3.65
CA ALA A 49 -9.47 -1.20 -4.93
C ALA A 49 -8.71 -2.35 -5.60
N LEU A 50 -7.37 -2.31 -5.53
CA LEU A 50 -6.48 -3.37 -6.04
C LEU A 50 -6.76 -4.73 -5.40
N GLU A 51 -7.38 -4.75 -4.23
CA GLU A 51 -7.66 -5.99 -3.52
C GLU A 51 -8.94 -6.70 -4.00
N PHE A 52 -9.84 -5.97 -4.67
CA PHE A 52 -11.08 -6.50 -5.24
C PHE A 52 -10.99 -6.78 -6.74
N GLN A 53 -10.15 -6.02 -7.45
CA GLN A 53 -9.92 -6.19 -8.89
C GLN A 53 -8.54 -5.63 -9.25
N ILE A 54 -7.86 -6.26 -10.22
CA ILE A 54 -6.57 -5.79 -10.73
C ILE A 54 -6.80 -5.08 -12.06
N PRO A 55 -6.77 -3.73 -12.12
CA PRO A 55 -6.92 -3.02 -13.39
C PRO A 55 -5.66 -3.19 -14.24
N PRO A 56 -5.77 -3.50 -15.54
CA PRO A 56 -4.61 -3.72 -16.41
C PRO A 56 -3.69 -2.49 -16.52
N GLN A 57 -4.22 -1.28 -16.34
CA GLN A 57 -3.44 -0.05 -16.34
C GLN A 57 -2.53 0.07 -15.12
N VAL A 58 -2.98 -0.37 -13.93
CA VAL A 58 -2.17 -0.31 -12.71
C VAL A 58 -1.08 -1.37 -12.75
N SER A 59 -1.38 -2.56 -13.29
CA SER A 59 -0.38 -3.59 -13.59
C SER A 59 0.73 -3.05 -14.51
N ARG A 60 0.35 -2.25 -15.52
CA ARG A 60 1.30 -1.65 -16.47
C ARG A 60 2.19 -0.55 -15.90
N TYR A 61 1.64 0.37 -15.11
CA TYR A 61 2.37 1.57 -14.68
C TYR A 61 2.88 1.51 -13.23
N ALA A 62 2.30 0.64 -12.40
CA ALA A 62 2.62 0.52 -10.98
C ALA A 62 2.88 -0.95 -10.61
N SER A 63 3.67 -1.64 -11.44
CA SER A 63 4.03 -3.06 -11.24
C SER A 63 4.67 -3.32 -9.88
N PHE A 64 5.34 -2.32 -9.30
CA PHE A 64 5.93 -2.40 -7.94
C PHE A 64 4.89 -2.62 -6.84
N LEU A 65 3.64 -2.16 -7.02
CA LEU A 65 2.56 -2.42 -6.06
C LEU A 65 2.11 -3.89 -6.07
N PHE A 66 2.65 -4.74 -6.94
CA PHE A 66 2.34 -6.17 -6.98
C PHE A 66 3.49 -7.04 -6.45
N SER A 67 4.56 -6.44 -5.91
CA SER A 67 5.65 -7.15 -5.22
C SER A 67 5.60 -6.89 -3.71
N PHE A 68 6.02 -7.85 -2.88
CA PHE A 68 6.13 -7.67 -1.42
C PHE A 68 7.09 -6.53 -1.08
N LEU A 69 8.28 -6.54 -1.68
CA LEU A 69 9.25 -5.46 -1.49
C LEU A 69 8.72 -4.10 -1.95
N GLY A 70 8.09 -4.04 -3.13
CA GLY A 70 7.57 -2.79 -3.68
C GLY A 70 6.42 -2.22 -2.86
N ARG A 71 5.46 -3.04 -2.40
CA ARG A 71 4.43 -2.61 -1.43
C ARG A 71 5.04 -2.21 -0.09
N GLY A 72 6.02 -2.96 0.40
CA GLY A 72 6.69 -2.68 1.67
C GLY A 72 7.35 -1.30 1.69
N ILE A 73 8.16 -0.99 0.68
CA ILE A 73 8.81 0.32 0.52
C ILE A 73 7.76 1.43 0.38
N PHE A 74 6.69 1.18 -0.37
CA PHE A 74 5.60 2.13 -0.54
C PHE A 74 4.89 2.46 0.77
N TYR A 75 4.57 1.45 1.59
CA TYR A 75 3.97 1.66 2.91
C TYR A 75 4.91 2.39 3.87
N ILE A 76 6.22 2.09 3.85
CA ILE A 76 7.22 2.85 4.61
C ILE A 76 7.20 4.32 4.19
N PHE A 77 7.24 4.59 2.88
CA PHE A 77 7.17 5.94 2.35
C PHE A 77 5.91 6.67 2.84
N ILE A 78 4.72 6.07 2.71
CA ILE A 78 3.46 6.66 3.19
C ILE A 78 3.49 6.89 4.71
N GLY A 79 4.02 5.93 5.48
CA GLY A 79 4.21 6.07 6.92
C GLY A 79 5.04 7.30 7.26
N THR A 80 6.16 7.52 6.57
CA THR A 80 7.05 8.65 6.82
C THR A 80 6.46 10.01 6.42
N ILE A 81 5.66 10.11 5.36
CA ILE A 81 5.04 11.40 4.98
C ILE A 81 3.89 11.79 5.93
N LEU A 82 3.32 10.83 6.64
CA LEU A 82 2.31 11.07 7.67
C LEU A 82 2.90 11.55 9.01
N PHE A 83 4.22 11.45 9.21
CA PHE A 83 4.90 11.89 10.44
C PHE A 83 4.95 13.44 10.52
N HIS A 84 3.84 14.07 10.93
CA HIS A 84 3.78 15.52 11.09
C HIS A 84 2.73 15.99 12.12
N ASP A 85 3.14 16.93 12.98
CA ASP A 85 2.35 17.82 13.87
C ASP A 85 1.32 17.23 14.85
N SER A 86 0.80 16.03 14.67
CA SER A 86 -0.26 15.47 15.52
C SER A 86 0.05 14.05 16.00
N THR A 87 -0.22 13.79 17.29
CA THR A 87 -0.05 12.48 17.92
C THR A 87 -0.80 11.37 17.18
N LEU A 88 -2.01 11.66 16.68
CA LEU A 88 -2.79 10.70 15.89
C LEU A 88 -2.08 10.34 14.58
N ARG A 89 -1.46 11.32 13.93
CA ARG A 89 -0.73 11.13 12.68
C ARG A 89 0.54 10.31 12.90
N TYR A 90 1.25 10.54 14.00
CA TYR A 90 2.40 9.72 14.40
C TYR A 90 2.01 8.25 14.63
N ILE A 91 0.89 7.99 15.31
CA ILE A 91 0.41 6.62 15.52
C ILE A 91 0.05 5.96 14.19
N LEU A 92 -0.76 6.62 13.35
CA LEU A 92 -1.18 6.08 12.06
C LEU A 92 0.01 5.85 11.11
N GLY A 93 0.92 6.83 11.00
CA GLY A 93 2.13 6.72 10.19
C GLY A 93 3.05 5.61 10.65
N SER A 94 3.24 5.45 11.98
CA SER A 94 4.07 4.38 12.53
C SER A 94 3.49 2.99 12.28
N LEU A 95 2.16 2.84 12.35
CA LEU A 95 1.48 1.56 12.08
C LEU A 95 1.63 1.16 10.61
N ILE A 96 1.38 2.08 9.69
CA ILE A 96 1.55 1.84 8.24
C ILE A 96 3.03 1.54 7.92
N GLY A 97 3.96 2.30 8.50
CA GLY A 97 5.40 2.07 8.33
C GLY A 97 5.86 0.71 8.86
N ALA A 98 5.33 0.28 10.01
CA ALA A 98 5.62 -1.03 10.58
C ALA A 98 5.10 -2.18 9.71
N VAL A 99 3.89 -2.04 9.14
CA VAL A 99 3.38 -2.99 8.14
C VAL A 99 4.30 -3.02 6.92
N GLY A 100 4.74 -1.85 6.44
CA GLY A 100 5.69 -1.77 5.33
C GLY A 100 7.01 -2.51 5.58
N LEU A 101 7.61 -2.34 6.77
CA LEU A 101 8.78 -3.11 7.18
C LEU A 101 8.50 -4.62 7.19
N GLY A 102 7.35 -5.04 7.68
CA GLY A 102 6.92 -6.44 7.62
C GLY A 102 6.89 -6.98 6.20
N TYR A 103 6.26 -6.25 5.26
CA TYR A 103 6.22 -6.63 3.85
C TYR A 103 7.62 -6.68 3.21
N SER A 104 8.50 -5.72 3.54
CA SER A 104 9.89 -5.74 3.04
C SER A 104 10.69 -6.93 3.57
N VAL A 105 10.45 -7.38 4.81
CA VAL A 105 11.12 -8.56 5.38
C VAL A 105 10.58 -9.86 4.76
N LEU A 106 9.27 -9.91 4.47
CA LEU A 106 8.62 -11.09 3.87
C LEU A 106 9.20 -11.45 2.50
N GLU A 107 9.71 -10.49 1.73
CA GLU A 107 10.42 -10.74 0.47
C GLU A 107 11.61 -11.71 0.65
N PHE A 108 12.29 -11.66 1.79
CA PHE A 108 13.46 -12.50 2.07
C PHE A 108 13.09 -13.88 2.65
N ILE A 109 11.79 -14.20 2.75
CA ILE A 109 11.29 -15.48 3.24
C ILE A 109 10.72 -16.27 2.03
N PRO A 110 11.51 -17.18 1.43
CA PRO A 110 11.11 -17.90 0.20
C PRO A 110 9.92 -18.84 0.37
N SER A 111 9.50 -19.09 1.61
CA SER A 111 8.42 -20.02 1.96
C SER A 111 7.02 -19.41 1.84
N ILE A 112 6.90 -18.10 1.61
CA ILE A 112 5.62 -17.41 1.54
C ILE A 112 5.34 -17.07 0.09
N GLU A 113 4.48 -17.87 -0.54
CA GLU A 113 4.05 -17.58 -1.91
C GLU A 113 3.30 -16.23 -1.96
N PRO A 114 3.61 -15.37 -2.93
CA PRO A 114 2.85 -14.14 -3.13
C PRO A 114 1.38 -14.48 -3.41
N PRO A 115 0.43 -13.78 -2.76
CA PRO A 115 -0.99 -13.98 -3.02
C PRO A 115 -1.32 -13.73 -4.50
N SER A 116 -2.41 -14.31 -5.02
CA SER A 116 -2.80 -14.23 -6.44
C SER A 116 -2.82 -12.81 -7.00
N ASN A 117 -3.21 -11.82 -6.19
CA ASN A 117 -3.15 -10.40 -6.54
C ASN A 117 -1.75 -9.90 -6.92
N MET A 118 -0.69 -10.56 -6.47
CA MET A 118 0.71 -10.27 -6.78
C MET A 118 1.28 -11.14 -7.91
N ARG A 119 0.58 -12.23 -8.31
CA ARG A 119 1.04 -13.20 -9.33
C ARG A 119 0.49 -12.95 -10.74
N GLU A 120 -0.71 -12.38 -10.88
CA GLU A 120 -1.33 -12.22 -12.21
C GLU A 120 -0.69 -11.13 -13.09
N ALA A 121 0.12 -10.23 -12.51
CA ALA A 121 0.85 -9.22 -13.28
C ALA A 121 1.94 -9.83 -14.19
N ASP A 122 2.52 -10.99 -13.82
CA ASP A 122 3.56 -11.66 -14.61
C ASP A 122 3.00 -12.51 -15.76
N ALA A 123 1.73 -12.91 -15.71
CA ALA A 123 1.14 -13.83 -16.70
C ALA A 123 0.74 -13.15 -18.03
N GLY A 124 0.69 -11.82 -18.09
CA GLY A 124 0.17 -11.07 -19.24
C GLY A 124 1.22 -10.55 -20.22
N TRP A 125 2.52 -10.61 -19.92
CA TRP A 125 3.52 -9.88 -20.70
C TRP A 125 4.89 -10.59 -20.85
N GLY A 126 4.84 -11.92 -21.01
CA GLY A 126 6.00 -12.72 -21.42
C GLY A 126 5.68 -13.78 -22.49
N ALA A 127 4.42 -13.94 -22.90
CA ALA A 127 3.98 -14.94 -23.87
C ALA A 127 3.67 -14.37 -25.27
N GLU A 128 3.84 -13.06 -25.49
CA GLU A 128 3.54 -12.39 -26.76
C GLU A 128 4.76 -11.72 -27.43
N GLN A 129 5.98 -11.96 -26.94
CA GLN A 129 7.20 -11.52 -27.62
C GLN A 129 8.20 -12.67 -27.76
N VAL A 130 7.89 -13.63 -28.63
CA VAL A 130 8.65 -14.02 -29.85
C VAL A 130 7.96 -15.17 -30.58
#